data_AF-A0A357C3N5-F1
#
_entry.id   AF-A0A357C3N5-F1
#
_cell.length_a   1.000
_cell.length_b   1.000
_cell.length_c   1.000
_cell.angle_alpha   90.00
_cell.angle_beta   90.00
_cell.angle_gamma   90.00
#
_symmetry.space_group_name_H-M   'P 1'
#
loop_
_entity.id
_entity.type
_entity.pdbx_description
1 polymer ?
#
loop_
_entity_poly.entity_id
_entity_poly.type
_entity_poly.pdbx_seq_one_letter_code
_entity_poly.pdbx_strand_id
1 'polypeptide(L)'
;MNMQALDTRLFFAINQGTENRFFDILMPALTERGYSLFLPYIVYLLYKGSSVKNSGDRSYLIPALWTLFIAACAFPLADWIGNMIKHGVARIRPCHVLEGIRLLVGCTKSYSMPSNHAENSFAFAAPLFY
;
A
#
# COMPACT_ATOMS: atom_id res chain seq x y z
N MET A 1 -26.71 2.07 13.68
CA MET A 1 -25.60 2.96 13.28
C MET A 1 -25.43 2.82 11.77
N ASN A 2 -25.43 3.91 11.00
CA ASN A 2 -25.22 3.85 9.54
C ASN A 2 -23.72 3.65 9.23
N MET A 3 -23.38 3.00 8.10
CA MET A 3 -21.98 2.75 7.68
C MET A 3 -21.18 4.04 7.51
N GLN A 4 -21.79 5.10 6.97
CA GLN A 4 -21.13 6.41 6.84
C GLN A 4 -20.79 7.02 8.21
N ALA A 5 -21.70 6.90 9.18
CA ALA A 5 -21.46 7.41 10.53
C ALA A 5 -20.38 6.60 11.25
N LEU A 6 -20.32 5.27 11.01
CA LEU A 6 -19.25 4.42 11.53
C LEU A 6 -17.89 4.80 10.92
N ASP A 7 -17.81 4.98 9.60
CA ASP A 7 -16.60 5.39 8.89
C ASP A 7 -16.06 6.73 9.42
N THR A 8 -16.92 7.75 9.55
CA THR A 8 -16.53 9.07 10.10
C THR A 8 -16.07 8.97 11.55
N ARG A 9 -16.74 8.16 12.39
CA ARG A 9 -16.34 7.96 13.79
C ARG A 9 -14.98 7.28 13.89
N LEU A 10 -14.76 6.22 13.11
CA LEU A 10 -13.47 5.52 13.05
C LEU A 10 -12.36 6.45 12.54
N PHE A 11 -12.67 7.27 11.54
CA PHE A 11 -11.73 8.26 11.01
C PHE A 11 -11.29 9.26 12.10
N PHE A 12 -12.21 9.88 12.85
CA PHE A 12 -11.83 10.80 13.93
C PHE A 12 -11.13 10.10 15.09
N ALA A 13 -11.55 8.87 15.43
CA ALA A 13 -10.89 8.08 16.46
C ALA A 13 -9.41 7.82 16.14
N ILE A 14 -9.06 7.59 14.87
CA ILE A 14 -7.66 7.44 14.45
C ILE A 14 -6.99 8.80 14.31
N ASN A 15 -7.62 9.75 13.58
CA ASN A 15 -7.00 11.01 13.19
C ASN A 15 -6.64 11.91 14.36
N GLN A 16 -7.49 11.93 15.40
CA GLN A 16 -7.29 12.73 16.61
C GLN A 16 -7.01 11.86 17.84
N GLY A 17 -7.59 10.65 17.93
CA GLY A 17 -7.43 9.80 19.12
C GLY A 17 -6.11 9.04 19.20
N THR A 18 -5.36 8.92 18.09
CA THR A 18 -4.07 8.19 18.06
C THR A 18 -2.89 9.06 17.61
N GLU A 19 -3.08 10.37 17.60
CA GLU A 19 -2.03 11.30 17.19
C GLU A 19 -0.84 11.29 18.15
N ASN A 20 0.37 11.25 17.60
CA ASN A 20 1.59 11.51 18.36
C ASN A 20 2.74 11.95 17.44
N ARG A 21 3.69 12.67 18.02
CA ARG A 21 4.86 13.22 17.30
C ARG A 21 5.69 12.16 16.56
N PHE A 22 5.71 10.93 17.07
CA PHE A 22 6.45 9.83 16.45
C PHE A 22 5.78 9.39 15.14
N PHE A 23 4.48 9.14 15.15
CA PHE A 23 3.71 8.75 13.96
C PHE A 23 3.57 9.88 12.94
N ASP A 24 3.63 11.14 13.38
CA ASP A 24 3.64 12.28 12.46
C ASP A 24 4.85 12.32 11.54
N ILE A 25 5.98 11.76 11.99
CA ILE A 25 7.20 11.66 11.19
C ILE A 25 7.24 10.31 10.48
N LEU A 26 6.89 9.23 11.19
CA LEU A 26 6.98 7.87 10.65
C LEU A 26 5.97 7.62 9.52
N MET A 27 4.70 8.00 9.68
CA MET A 27 3.64 7.64 8.72
C MET A 27 3.82 8.32 7.35
N PRO A 28 4.16 9.62 7.26
CA PRO A 28 4.52 10.23 5.98
C PRO A 28 5.76 9.61 5.37
N ALA A 29 6.79 9.31 6.17
CA ALA A 29 8.01 8.66 5.67
C ALA A 29 7.73 7.25 5.09
N LEU A 30 6.87 6.46 5.74
CA LEU A 30 6.43 5.15 5.24
C LEU A 30 5.61 5.28 3.96
N THR A 31 4.77 6.32 3.87
CA THR A 31 3.93 6.56 2.69
C THR A 31 4.77 6.98 1.47
N GLU A 32 5.67 7.94 1.62
CA GLU A 32 6.52 8.41 0.52
C GLU A 32 7.55 7.37 0.07
N ARG A 33 8.03 6.55 1.01
CA ARG A 33 9.08 5.55 0.76
C ARG A 33 8.58 4.12 0.92
N GLY A 34 7.31 3.85 0.61
CA GLY A 34 6.72 2.52 0.78
C GLY A 34 7.50 1.39 0.08
N TYR A 35 8.09 1.69 -1.09
CA TYR A 35 8.96 0.75 -1.82
C TYR A 35 10.19 0.29 -1.01
N SER A 36 10.70 1.13 -0.10
CA SER A 36 11.87 0.81 0.73
C SER A 36 11.60 -0.33 1.71
N LEU A 37 10.33 -0.57 2.08
CA LEU A 37 9.94 -1.69 2.94
C LEU A 37 10.06 -3.04 2.22
N PHE A 38 9.82 -3.07 0.92
CA PHE A 38 9.87 -4.29 0.12
C PHE A 38 11.28 -4.64 -0.36
N LEU A 39 12.11 -3.63 -0.61
CA LEU A 39 13.48 -3.79 -1.11
C LEU A 39 14.32 -4.82 -0.33
N PRO A 40 14.43 -4.77 1.03
CA PRO A 40 15.24 -5.76 1.76
C PRO A 40 14.71 -7.20 1.60
N TYR A 41 13.39 -7.38 1.52
CA TYR A 41 12.79 -8.68 1.31
C TYR A 41 13.07 -9.23 -0.09
N ILE A 42 13.00 -8.39 -1.12
CA ILE A 42 13.34 -8.76 -2.51
C ILE A 42 14.82 -9.17 -2.60
N VAL A 43 15.73 -8.39 -2.00
CA VAL A 43 17.16 -8.72 -1.96
C VAL A 43 17.39 -10.05 -1.25
N TYR A 44 16.73 -10.29 -0.12
CA TYR A 44 16.80 -11.55 0.60
C TYR A 44 16.32 -12.74 -0.27
N LEU A 45 15.20 -12.60 -0.98
CA LEU A 45 14.68 -13.64 -1.89
C LEU A 45 15.67 -13.96 -3.02
N LEU A 46 16.24 -12.93 -3.67
CA LEU A 46 17.22 -13.11 -4.74
C LEU A 46 18.53 -13.71 -4.23
N TYR A 47 19.00 -13.29 -3.05
CA TYR A 47 20.19 -13.85 -2.40
C TYR A 47 19.99 -15.34 -2.09
N LYS A 48 18.87 -15.71 -1.47
CA LYS A 48 18.56 -17.10 -1.16
C LYS A 48 18.39 -17.94 -2.42
N GLY A 49 17.72 -17.39 -3.44
CA GLY A 49 17.56 -18.06 -4.72
C GLY A 49 18.90 -18.34 -5.40
N SER A 50 19.82 -17.36 -5.40
CA SER A 50 21.12 -17.46 -6.08
C SER A 50 22.14 -18.34 -5.38
N SER A 51 21.92 -18.69 -4.10
CA SER A 51 22.73 -19.65 -3.35
C SER A 51 22.41 -21.10 -3.76
N VAL A 52 22.67 -21.46 -5.03
CA VAL A 52 22.67 -22.86 -5.47
C VAL A 52 24.09 -23.40 -5.27
N LYS A 53 24.29 -24.20 -4.21
CA LYS A 53 25.63 -24.70 -3.84
C LYS A 53 25.99 -26.07 -4.43
N ASN A 54 25.07 -26.82 -5.03
CA ASN A 54 25.35 -28.13 -5.61
C ASN A 54 24.42 -28.52 -6.77
N SER A 55 24.93 -29.30 -7.71
CA SER A 55 24.31 -29.74 -8.97
C SER A 55 23.04 -30.62 -8.84
N GLY A 56 22.49 -30.77 -7.64
CA GLY A 56 21.25 -31.51 -7.37
C GLY A 56 20.17 -30.69 -6.62
N ASP A 57 20.48 -29.44 -6.24
CA ASP A 57 19.56 -28.60 -5.50
C ASP A 57 18.66 -27.81 -6.46
N ARG A 58 17.35 -27.81 -6.21
CA ARG A 58 16.37 -27.18 -7.12
C ARG A 58 16.50 -25.66 -6.99
N SER A 59 16.98 -25.00 -8.04
CA SER A 59 17.15 -23.55 -8.05
C SER A 59 15.82 -22.82 -7.77
N TYR A 60 15.75 -22.11 -6.65
CA TYR A 60 14.59 -21.28 -6.28
C TYR A 60 14.61 -19.90 -6.98
N LEU A 61 15.61 -19.64 -7.84
CA LEU A 61 15.69 -18.39 -8.62
C LEU A 61 14.50 -18.21 -9.56
N ILE A 62 14.13 -19.26 -10.30
CA ILE A 62 13.07 -19.15 -11.30
C ILE A 62 11.73 -18.80 -10.63
N PRO A 63 11.29 -19.49 -9.56
CA PRO A 63 10.12 -19.06 -8.79
C PRO A 63 10.22 -17.64 -8.21
N ALA A 64 11.39 -17.25 -7.69
CA ALA A 64 11.60 -15.91 -7.15
C ALA A 64 11.48 -14.81 -8.23
N LEU A 65 11.99 -15.06 -9.44
CA LEU A 65 11.84 -14.14 -10.56
C LEU A 65 10.39 -14.06 -11.05
N TRP A 66 9.68 -15.19 -11.08
CA TRP A 66 8.25 -15.22 -11.45
C TRP A 66 7.37 -14.46 -10.45
N THR A 67 7.58 -14.65 -9.15
CA THR A 67 6.83 -13.92 -8.11
C THR A 67 7.09 -12.42 -8.19
N LEU A 68 8.34 -11.99 -8.39
CA LEU A 68 8.70 -10.59 -8.62
C LEU A 68 8.06 -10.01 -9.89
N PHE A 69 8.06 -10.78 -10.97
CA PHE A 69 7.41 -10.39 -12.21
C PHE A 69 5.90 -10.19 -12.03
N ILE A 70 5.23 -11.13 -11.36
CA ILE A 70 3.80 -11.04 -11.05
C ILE A 70 3.52 -9.82 -10.16
N ALA A 71 4.32 -9.58 -9.11
CA ALA A 71 4.18 -8.41 -8.25
C ALA A 71 4.35 -7.09 -9.03
N ALA A 72 5.34 -7.03 -9.91
CA ALA A 72 5.60 -5.86 -10.76
C ALA A 72 4.47 -5.61 -11.77
N CYS A 73 3.83 -6.66 -12.30
CA CYS A 73 2.66 -6.53 -13.18
C CYS A 73 1.36 -6.22 -12.41
N ALA A 74 1.21 -6.74 -11.19
CA ALA A 74 0.05 -6.52 -10.35
C ALA A 74 -0.09 -5.04 -9.92
N PHE A 75 1.02 -4.38 -9.61
CA PHE A 75 1.04 -2.96 -9.22
C PHE A 75 0.33 -2.01 -10.22
N PRO A 76 0.75 -1.92 -11.50
CA PRO A 76 0.13 -1.01 -12.46
C PRO A 76 -1.29 -1.43 -12.83
N LEU A 77 -1.58 -2.74 -12.83
CA LEU A 77 -2.92 -3.24 -13.09
C LEU A 77 -3.90 -2.83 -11.97
N ALA A 78 -3.48 -2.97 -10.72
CA ALA A 78 -4.24 -2.54 -9.56
C ALA A 78 -4.45 -1.02 -9.56
N ASP A 79 -3.41 -0.23 -9.85
CA ASP A 79 -3.54 1.22 -9.91
C ASP A 79 -4.55 1.68 -11.00
N TRP A 80 -4.53 1.02 -12.16
CA TRP A 80 -5.46 1.30 -13.24
C TRP A 80 -6.91 0.96 -12.86
N ILE A 81 -7.13 -0.24 -12.31
CA ILE A 81 -8.46 -0.68 -11.85
C ILE A 81 -8.97 0.24 -10.73
N GLY A 82 -8.13 0.51 -9.73
CA GLY A 82 -8.44 1.42 -8.63
C GLY A 82 -8.82 2.82 -9.11
N ASN A 83 -8.14 3.34 -10.13
CA ASN A 83 -8.49 4.63 -10.72
C ASN A 83 -9.84 4.60 -11.47
N MET A 84 -10.14 3.51 -12.18
CA MET A 84 -11.46 3.33 -12.82
C MET A 84 -12.58 3.30 -11.78
N ILE A 85 -12.39 2.53 -10.70
CA ILE A 85 -13.36 2.45 -9.60
C ILE A 85 -13.52 3.82 -8.92
N LYS A 86 -12.43 4.57 -8.73
CA LYS A 86 -12.48 5.92 -8.15
C LYS A 86 -13.40 6.86 -8.90
N HIS A 87 -13.32 6.86 -10.23
CA HIS A 87 -14.18 7.72 -11.04
C HIS A 87 -15.63 7.22 -11.08
N GLY A 88 -15.86 5.91 -10.95
CA GLY A 88 -17.21 5.34 -10.84
C GLY A 88 -17.90 5.64 -9.50
N VAL A 89 -17.17 5.53 -8.38
CA VAL A 89 -17.72 5.77 -7.03
C VAL A 89 -17.76 7.27 -6.70
N ALA A 90 -16.79 8.05 -7.19
CA ALA A 90 -16.71 9.50 -7.04
C ALA A 90 -16.80 10.00 -5.57
N ARG A 91 -16.29 9.22 -4.61
CA ARG A 91 -16.33 9.58 -3.19
C ARG A 91 -15.37 10.73 -2.89
N ILE A 92 -15.90 11.81 -2.31
CA ILE A 92 -15.10 12.98 -1.88
C ILE A 92 -14.19 12.60 -0.69
N ARG A 93 -13.00 13.21 -0.59
CA ARG A 93 -12.08 12.98 0.54
C ARG A 93 -12.59 13.65 1.82
N PRO A 94 -12.32 13.06 3.00
CA PRO A 94 -12.64 13.67 4.29
C PRO A 94 -12.16 15.12 4.39
N CYS A 95 -10.95 15.42 3.91
CA CYS A 95 -10.34 16.75 3.98
C CYS A 95 -11.07 17.88 3.21
N HIS A 96 -12.04 17.56 2.35
CA HIS A 96 -12.87 18.56 1.67
C HIS A 96 -14.25 18.75 2.31
N VAL A 97 -14.69 17.83 3.18
CA VAL A 97 -16.08 17.79 3.67
C VAL A 97 -16.22 17.78 5.18
N LEU A 98 -15.18 17.41 5.92
CA LEU A 98 -15.17 17.42 7.38
C LEU A 98 -14.26 18.53 7.89
N GLU A 99 -14.70 19.20 8.96
CA GLU A 99 -13.93 20.21 9.66
C GLU A 99 -13.08 19.58 10.78
N GLY A 100 -12.04 20.29 11.22
CA GLY A 100 -11.18 19.84 12.32
C GLY A 100 -10.28 18.65 12.00
N ILE A 101 -10.05 18.37 10.71
CA ILE A 101 -9.13 17.30 10.30
C ILE A 101 -7.68 17.72 10.52
N ARG A 102 -6.91 16.79 11.08
CA ARG A 102 -5.47 16.89 11.16
C ARG A 102 -4.81 16.28 9.92
N LEU A 103 -4.24 17.13 9.07
CA LEU A 103 -3.55 16.72 7.84
C LEU A 103 -2.03 16.66 8.07
N LEU A 104 -1.44 15.49 7.85
CA LEU A 104 0.02 15.31 7.85
C LEU A 104 0.65 15.55 6.47
N VAL A 105 -0.15 15.43 5.41
CA VAL A 105 0.24 15.64 4.02
C VAL A 105 -0.83 16.47 3.31
N GLY A 106 -0.48 17.10 2.19
CA GLY A 106 -1.41 17.92 1.41
C GLY A 106 -2.67 17.14 0.97
N CYS A 107 -3.81 17.83 0.95
CA CYS A 107 -5.08 17.26 0.47
C CYS A 107 -5.15 17.32 -1.06
N THR A 108 -5.24 16.17 -1.72
CA THR A 108 -5.37 16.09 -3.19
C THR A 108 -6.82 16.30 -3.63
N LYS A 109 -7.01 16.63 -4.91
CA LYS A 109 -8.35 16.77 -5.54
C LYS A 109 -8.93 15.44 -6.08
N SER A 110 -8.22 14.32 -5.90
CA SER A 110 -8.68 13.01 -6.37
C SER A 110 -9.67 12.35 -5.41
N TYR A 111 -10.54 11.48 -5.92
CA TYR A 111 -11.49 10.73 -5.11
C TYR A 111 -10.81 9.82 -4.07
N SER A 112 -11.51 9.52 -2.98
CA SER A 112 -10.99 8.81 -1.81
C SER A 112 -11.07 7.29 -1.88
N MET A 113 -11.95 6.73 -2.72
CA MET A 113 -12.28 5.30 -2.68
C MET A 113 -12.13 4.64 -4.06
N PRO A 114 -11.39 3.51 -4.17
CA PRO A 114 -10.49 2.93 -3.17
C PRO A 114 -9.24 3.78 -2.90
N SER A 115 -8.40 3.40 -1.95
CA SER A 115 -7.10 4.04 -1.73
C SER A 115 -6.02 3.36 -2.57
N ASN A 116 -5.50 4.03 -3.60
CA ASN A 116 -4.42 3.46 -4.44
C ASN A 116 -3.19 3.08 -3.63
N HIS A 117 -2.80 3.84 -2.60
CA HIS A 117 -1.64 3.46 -1.78
C HIS A 117 -1.88 2.13 -1.05
N ALA A 118 -3.08 1.91 -0.52
CA ALA A 118 -3.41 0.64 0.14
C ALA A 118 -3.50 -0.49 -0.90
N GLU A 119 -4.26 -0.28 -1.97
CA GLU A 119 -4.46 -1.26 -3.05
C GLU A 119 -3.14 -1.68 -3.69
N ASN A 120 -2.31 -0.73 -4.11
CA ASN A 120 -1.03 -1.01 -4.76
C ASN A 120 -0.04 -1.72 -3.82
N SER A 121 -0.05 -1.36 -2.53
CA SER A 121 0.81 -2.03 -1.53
C SER A 121 0.43 -3.49 -1.37
N PHE A 122 -0.87 -3.80 -1.28
CA PHE A 122 -1.34 -5.19 -1.19
C PHE A 122 -1.18 -5.96 -2.50
N ALA A 123 -1.41 -5.33 -3.65
CA ALA A 123 -1.23 -5.94 -4.96
C ALA A 123 0.23 -6.36 -5.21
N PHE A 124 1.18 -5.54 -4.75
CA PHE A 124 2.60 -5.86 -4.84
C PHE A 124 3.02 -6.91 -3.78
N ALA A 125 2.49 -6.84 -2.57
CA ALA A 125 2.87 -7.74 -1.49
C ALA A 125 2.31 -9.17 -1.65
N ALA A 126 1.08 -9.33 -2.13
CA ALA A 126 0.41 -10.64 -2.14
C ALA A 126 1.18 -11.74 -2.92
N PRO A 127 1.74 -11.49 -4.12
CA PRO A 127 2.51 -12.49 -4.85
C PRO A 127 3.86 -12.84 -4.22
N LEU A 128 4.37 -12.00 -3.31
CA LEU A 128 5.66 -12.21 -2.65
C LEU A 128 5.60 -13.21 -1.48
N PHE A 129 4.39 -13.55 -1.03
CA PHE A 129 4.14 -14.49 0.07
C PHE A 129 3.67 -15.88 -0.39
N TYR A 130 3.45 -16.08 -1.69
CA TYR A 130 3.02 -17.34 -2.29
C TYR A 130 4.18 -18.00 -3.05
#